data_AF-A0A0P9EE64-F1
#
_entry.id   AF-A0A0P9EE64-F1
#
_cell.length_a   1.000
_cell.length_b   1.000
_cell.length_c   1.000
_cell.angle_alpha   90.00
_cell.angle_beta   90.00
_cell.angle_gamma   90.00
#
_symmetry.space_group_name_H-M   'P 1'
#
loop_
_entity.id
_entity.type
_entity.pdbx_description
1 polymer ?
#
loop_
_entity_poly.entity_id
_entity_poly.type
_entity_poly.pdbx_seq_one_letter_code
_entity_poly.pdbx_strand_id
1 'polypeptide(L)'
;MTSFVDLISFYYNNYFCVASMERTEHLLKLIGNETRRKILTLLSEKPHYISQISKKLDVTQPAILKHLTLLEKAGVIESFLKESPLGAPRKYYKICNSINIEVAIHPGDFKVTKHPLAIECPHLHSP
;
A
#
# COMPACT_ATOMS: atom_id res chain seq x y z
N MET A 1 -38.77 -3.59 22.52
CA MET A 1 -37.68 -2.70 22.96
C MET A 1 -36.39 -3.18 22.31
N THR A 2 -36.19 -2.85 21.04
CA THR A 2 -34.88 -2.97 20.39
C THR A 2 -33.96 -1.99 21.09
N SER A 3 -32.88 -2.50 21.66
CA SER A 3 -31.99 -1.73 22.52
C SER A 3 -31.31 -0.63 21.71
N PHE A 4 -31.24 0.59 22.24
CA PHE A 4 -30.48 1.71 21.68
C PHE A 4 -29.00 1.33 21.41
N VAL A 5 -28.50 0.29 22.09
CA VAL A 5 -27.17 -0.29 21.91
C VAL A 5 -27.02 -1.05 20.58
N ASP A 6 -28.09 -1.68 20.07
CA ASP A 6 -28.08 -2.37 18.77
C ASP A 6 -27.97 -1.37 17.62
N LEU A 7 -28.60 -0.21 17.77
CA LEU A 7 -28.62 0.85 16.76
C LEU A 7 -27.29 1.62 16.74
N ILE A 8 -26.67 1.85 17.89
CA ILE A 8 -25.31 2.38 17.98
C ILE A 8 -24.28 1.37 17.48
N SER A 9 -24.41 0.08 17.81
CA SER A 9 -23.51 -0.96 17.29
C SER A 9 -23.67 -1.16 15.79
N PHE A 10 -24.90 -1.10 15.26
CA PHE A 10 -25.16 -1.11 13.82
C PHE A 10 -24.61 0.16 13.15
N TYR A 11 -24.80 1.35 13.73
CA TYR A 11 -24.24 2.59 13.21
C TYR A 11 -22.71 2.58 13.25
N TYR A 12 -22.07 2.15 14.34
CA TYR A 12 -20.61 2.01 14.42
C TYR A 12 -20.08 0.91 13.50
N ASN A 13 -20.74 -0.23 13.39
CA ASN A 13 -20.34 -1.29 12.46
C ASN A 13 -20.53 -0.85 11.01
N ASN A 14 -21.60 -0.12 10.69
CA ASN A 14 -21.86 0.39 9.35
C ASN A 14 -20.89 1.53 9.02
N TYR A 15 -20.60 2.46 9.94
CA TYR A 15 -19.60 3.52 9.76
C TYR A 15 -18.17 2.98 9.71
N PHE A 16 -17.82 1.97 10.53
CA PHE A 16 -16.53 1.27 10.47
C PHE A 16 -16.39 0.49 9.16
N CYS A 17 -17.44 -0.21 8.72
CA CYS A 17 -17.48 -0.91 7.45
C CYS A 17 -17.31 0.07 6.28
N VAL A 18 -18.11 1.13 6.22
CA VAL A 18 -18.09 2.19 5.18
C VAL A 18 -16.73 2.91 5.15
N ALA A 19 -16.15 3.28 6.29
CA ALA A 19 -14.82 3.90 6.36
C ALA A 19 -13.68 2.92 6.00
N SER A 20 -13.84 1.62 6.25
CA SER A 20 -12.88 0.59 5.80
C SER A 20 -12.98 0.33 4.29
N MET A 21 -14.18 0.48 3.71
CA MET A 21 -14.46 0.23 2.31
C MET A 21 -13.88 1.35 1.42
N GLU A 22 -13.96 2.62 1.86
CA GLU A 22 -13.38 3.77 1.14
C GLU A 22 -11.85 3.64 0.97
N ARG A 23 -11.14 3.20 2.03
CA ARG A 23 -9.69 2.94 1.93
C ARG A 23 -9.36 1.76 1.01
N THR A 24 -10.24 0.77 0.94
CA THR A 24 -10.03 -0.42 0.11
C THR A 24 -10.22 -0.11 -1.37
N GLU A 25 -11.27 0.63 -1.74
CA GLU A 25 -11.47 1.09 -3.12
C GLU A 25 -10.32 1.99 -3.62
N HIS A 26 -9.85 2.91 -2.77
CA HIS A 26 -8.72 3.76 -3.11
C HIS A 26 -7.46 2.94 -3.38
N LEU A 27 -7.18 1.95 -2.53
CA LEU A 27 -6.05 1.06 -2.69
C LEU A 27 -6.18 0.20 -3.97
N LEU A 28 -7.37 -0.33 -4.26
CA LEU A 28 -7.65 -1.06 -5.50
C LEU A 28 -7.41 -0.18 -6.74
N LYS A 29 -7.87 1.07 -6.76
CA LYS A 29 -7.59 2.03 -7.84
C LYS A 29 -6.09 2.28 -7.98
N LEU A 30 -5.38 2.32 -6.86
CA LEU A 30 -3.94 2.53 -6.85
C LEU A 30 -3.20 1.32 -7.43
N ILE A 31 -3.47 0.09 -6.98
CA ILE A 31 -2.85 -1.12 -7.56
C ILE A 31 -3.37 -1.47 -8.96
N GLY A 32 -4.47 -0.86 -9.40
CA GLY A 32 -5.05 -1.07 -10.74
C GLY A 32 -4.13 -0.64 -11.89
N ASN A 33 -3.15 0.23 -11.66
CA ASN A 33 -2.19 0.65 -12.67
C ASN A 33 -0.99 -0.31 -12.77
N GLU A 34 -0.68 -0.74 -13.99
CA GLU A 34 0.39 -1.70 -14.27
C GLU A 34 1.77 -1.22 -13.78
N THR A 35 2.15 0.02 -14.05
CA THR A 35 3.44 0.57 -13.61
C THR A 35 3.57 0.53 -12.08
N ARG A 36 2.49 0.85 -11.35
CA ARG A 36 2.49 0.77 -9.89
C ARG A 36 2.62 -0.67 -9.38
N ARG A 37 1.99 -1.65 -10.04
CA ARG A 37 2.21 -3.08 -9.71
C ARG A 37 3.66 -3.51 -9.94
N LYS A 38 4.26 -3.10 -11.05
CA LYS A 38 5.67 -3.38 -11.35
C LYS A 38 6.60 -2.73 -10.31
N ILE A 39 6.34 -1.49 -9.91
CA ILE A 39 7.07 -0.82 -8.83
C ILE A 39 6.95 -1.63 -7.53
N LEU A 40 5.74 -2.00 -7.12
CA LEU A 40 5.53 -2.79 -5.90
C LEU A 40 6.23 -4.15 -5.96
N THR A 41 6.26 -4.80 -7.13
CA THR A 41 6.99 -6.06 -7.36
C THR A 41 8.50 -5.87 -7.15
N LEU A 42 9.07 -4.77 -7.65
CA LEU A 42 10.48 -4.48 -7.40
C LEU A 42 10.75 -4.22 -5.92
N LEU A 43 9.90 -3.41 -5.27
CA LEU A 43 10.05 -3.04 -3.87
C LEU A 43 9.81 -4.21 -2.90
N SER A 44 9.07 -5.24 -3.30
CA SER A 44 8.90 -6.46 -2.50
C SER A 44 10.16 -7.33 -2.45
N GLU A 45 11.05 -7.23 -3.45
CA GLU A 45 12.33 -7.95 -3.44
C GLU A 45 13.33 -7.27 -2.50
N LYS A 46 13.46 -5.95 -2.60
CA LYS A 46 14.37 -5.12 -1.79
C LYS A 46 14.07 -3.63 -1.98
N PRO A 47 14.62 -2.75 -1.13
CA PRO A 47 14.51 -1.31 -1.34
C PRO A 47 15.25 -0.85 -2.63
N HIS A 48 14.64 0.07 -3.38
CA HIS A 48 15.23 0.67 -4.59
C HIS A 48 15.18 2.20 -4.56
N TYR A 49 16.11 2.84 -5.26
CA TYR A 49 16.04 4.29 -5.56
C TYR A 49 15.47 4.54 -6.97
N ILE A 50 15.02 5.78 -7.21
CA ILE A 50 14.24 6.17 -8.39
C ILE A 50 14.91 5.76 -9.71
N SER A 51 16.21 6.03 -9.87
CA SER A 51 16.89 5.73 -11.14
C SER A 51 17.14 4.23 -11.37
N GLN A 52 17.13 3.37 -10.35
CA GLN A 52 17.07 1.91 -10.56
C GLN A 52 15.72 1.48 -11.11
N ILE A 53 14.64 1.97 -10.51
CA ILE A 53 13.27 1.64 -10.91
C ILE A 53 13.02 2.12 -12.34
N SER A 54 13.40 3.37 -12.64
CA SER A 54 13.28 3.98 -13.96
C SER A 54 13.98 3.14 -15.04
N LYS A 55 15.22 2.70 -14.78
CA LYS A 55 15.97 1.83 -15.71
C LYS A 55 15.34 0.46 -15.89
N LYS A 56 14.84 -0.16 -14.81
CA LYS A 56 14.23 -1.50 -14.86
C LYS A 56 12.88 -1.51 -15.57
N LEU A 57 12.10 -0.45 -15.44
CA LEU A 57 10.74 -0.36 -15.99
C LEU A 57 10.66 0.36 -17.33
N ASP A 58 11.77 0.93 -17.81
CA ASP A 58 11.83 1.80 -18.99
C ASP A 58 10.81 2.95 -18.93
N VAL A 59 10.74 3.60 -17.77
CA VAL A 59 9.85 4.73 -17.48
C VAL A 59 10.67 5.90 -16.97
N THR A 60 10.32 7.12 -17.37
CA THR A 60 11.05 8.33 -16.97
C THR A 60 11.04 8.53 -15.45
N GLN A 61 12.13 9.07 -14.90
CA GLN A 61 12.23 9.32 -13.45
C GLN A 61 11.11 10.21 -12.89
N PRO A 62 10.66 11.29 -13.58
CA PRO A 62 9.52 12.09 -13.11
C PRO A 62 8.22 11.29 -13.02
N ALA A 63 7.97 10.37 -13.96
CA ALA A 63 6.78 9.51 -13.92
C ALA A 63 6.87 8.49 -12.77
N ILE A 64 8.06 7.88 -12.56
CA ILE A 64 8.30 7.01 -11.41
C ILE A 64 8.09 7.76 -10.09
N LEU A 65 8.63 8.97 -9.96
CA LEU A 65 8.46 9.80 -8.76
C LEU A 65 6.97 10.07 -8.51
N LYS A 66 6.19 10.41 -9.55
CA LYS A 66 4.73 10.60 -9.42
C LYS A 66 4.03 9.35 -8.88
N HIS A 67 4.41 8.16 -9.37
CA HIS A 67 3.86 6.90 -8.87
C HIS A 67 4.24 6.61 -7.42
N LEU A 68 5.51 6.81 -7.06
CA LEU A 68 6.00 6.62 -5.69
C LEU A 68 5.32 7.56 -4.71
N THR A 69 5.14 8.83 -5.05
CA THR A 69 4.42 9.80 -4.20
C THR A 69 2.98 9.37 -3.93
N LEU A 70 2.28 8.78 -4.90
CA LEU A 70 0.92 8.28 -4.68
C LEU A 70 0.92 7.05 -3.76
N LEU A 71 1.86 6.11 -3.97
CA LEU A 71 2.02 4.92 -3.13
C LEU A 71 2.37 5.28 -1.67
N GLU A 72 3.23 6.29 -1.49
CA GLU A 72 3.67 6.78 -0.18
C GLU A 72 2.53 7.50 0.55
N LYS A 73 1.77 8.36 -0.14
CA LYS A 73 0.56 9.00 0.40
C LYS A 73 -0.51 8.00 0.83
N ALA A 74 -0.59 6.85 0.14
CA ALA A 74 -1.49 5.77 0.49
C ALA A 74 -0.98 4.89 1.65
N GLY A 75 0.23 5.14 2.16
CA GLY A 75 0.84 4.37 3.25
C GLY A 75 1.21 2.94 2.87
N VAL A 76 1.41 2.67 1.57
CA VAL A 76 1.83 1.34 1.09
C VAL A 76 3.36 1.21 1.15
N ILE A 77 4.05 2.31 0.90
CA ILE A 77 5.51 2.40 0.90
C ILE A 77 5.96 3.55 1.78
N GLU A 78 7.21 3.48 2.24
CA GLU A 78 7.91 4.59 2.88
C GLU A 78 9.26 4.84 2.22
N SER A 79 9.83 6.00 2.49
CA SER A 79 11.16 6.37 2.00
C SER A 79 12.15 6.66 3.11
N PHE A 80 13.43 6.38 2.83
CA PHE A 80 14.53 6.60 3.76
C PHE A 80 15.81 6.98 3.02
N LEU A 81 16.72 7.65 3.70
CA LEU A 81 18.05 7.97 3.16
C LEU A 81 19.02 6.85 3.47
N LYS A 82 19.87 6.51 2.49
CA LYS A 82 20.96 5.56 2.66
C LYS A 82 22.24 6.13 2.06
N GLU A 83 23.33 6.00 2.80
CA GLU A 83 24.65 6.41 2.37
C GLU A 83 25.07 5.73 1.07
N SER A 84 25.82 6.47 0.26
CA SER A 84 26.31 6.04 -1.04
C SER A 84 27.83 6.17 -1.06
N PRO A 85 28.59 5.12 -1.42
CA PRO A 85 30.05 5.21 -1.54
C PRO A 85 30.54 6.26 -2.56
N LEU A 86 29.65 6.66 -3.47
CA LEU A 86 29.92 7.53 -4.62
C LEU A 86 29.47 8.98 -4.41
N GLY A 87 29.19 9.40 -3.17
CA GLY A 87 28.82 10.79 -2.85
C GLY A 87 27.58 10.91 -1.98
N ALA A 88 26.71 11.88 -2.29
CA ALA A 88 25.57 12.24 -1.44
C ALA A 88 24.63 11.05 -1.15
N PRO A 89 23.99 11.04 0.05
CA PRO A 89 22.99 10.03 0.40
C PRO A 89 21.88 9.93 -0.64
N ARG A 90 21.42 8.71 -0.91
CA ARG A 90 20.34 8.46 -1.87
C ARG A 90 19.05 8.14 -1.14
N LYS A 91 17.94 8.64 -1.68
CA LYS A 91 16.59 8.31 -1.22
C LYS A 91 16.15 6.96 -1.79
N TYR A 92 15.91 6.01 -0.90
CA TYR A 92 15.37 4.68 -1.18
C TYR A 92 13.91 4.60 -0.78
N TYR A 93 13.20 3.67 -1.39
CA TYR A 93 11.80 3.35 -1.10
C TYR A 93 11.70 1.88 -0.72
N LYS A 94 10.80 1.52 0.21
CA LYS A 94 10.49 0.14 0.59
C LYS A 94 9.02 0.00 0.98
N ILE A 95 8.50 -1.22 0.98
CA ILE A 95 7.16 -1.51 1.51
C ILE A 95 7.21 -1.35 3.04
N CYS A 96 6.31 -0.54 3.60
CA CYS A 96 6.22 -0.28 5.04
C CYS A 96 5.13 -1.10 5.72
N ASN A 97 4.03 -1.34 5.01
CA ASN A 97 2.89 -2.08 5.50
C ASN A 97 2.60 -3.23 4.56
N SER A 98 2.53 -4.44 5.12
CA SER A 98 1.98 -5.57 4.40
C SER A 98 0.47 -5.34 4.26
N ILE A 99 -0.06 -5.57 3.06
CA ILE A 99 -1.50 -5.49 2.78
C ILE A 99 -1.92 -6.72 2.00
N ASN A 100 -2.96 -7.40 2.47
CA ASN A 100 -3.54 -8.55 1.78
C ASN A 100 -4.99 -8.24 1.43
N ILE A 101 -5.28 -8.23 0.14
CA ILE A 101 -6.61 -8.06 -0.42
C ILE A 101 -6.86 -9.22 -1.36
N GLU A 102 -8.00 -9.87 -1.18
CA GLU A 102 -8.51 -10.92 -2.03
C GLU A 102 -9.67 -10.38 -2.86
N VAL A 103 -9.63 -10.63 -4.17
CA VAL A 103 -10.71 -10.32 -5.10
C VAL A 103 -11.22 -11.63 -5.68
N ALA A 104 -12.46 -11.99 -5.37
CA ALA A 104 -13.13 -13.19 -5.85
C ALA A 104 -14.24 -12.82 -6.84
N ILE A 105 -14.30 -13.54 -7.97
CA ILE A 105 -15.26 -13.32 -9.04
C ILE A 105 -15.90 -14.66 -9.41
N HIS A 106 -17.21 -14.76 -9.23
CA HIS A 106 -18.02 -15.94 -9.58
C HIS A 106 -19.27 -15.52 -10.36
N PRO A 107 -19.88 -16.39 -11.18
CA PRO A 107 -21.19 -16.10 -11.77
C PRO A 107 -22.23 -15.80 -10.67
N GLY A 108 -22.69 -14.54 -10.60
CA GLY A 108 -23.65 -14.07 -9.60
C GLY A 108 -23.03 -13.56 -8.29
N ASP A 109 -21.71 -13.54 -8.13
CA ASP A 109 -21.05 -13.04 -6.92
C ASP A 109 -19.73 -12.30 -7.23
N PHE A 110 -19.51 -11.19 -6.52
CA PHE A 110 -18.28 -10.40 -6.59
C PHE A 110 -17.93 -9.93 -5.19
N LYS A 111 -16.73 -10.30 -4.71
CA LYS A 111 -16.31 -10.00 -3.35
C LYS A 111 -14.89 -9.47 -3.31
N VAL A 112 -14.72 -8.40 -2.54
CA VAL A 112 -13.41 -7.87 -2.16
C VAL A 112 -13.27 -8.04 -0.65
N THR A 113 -12.29 -8.82 -0.22
CA THR A 113 -12.01 -9.05 1.20
C THR A 113 -10.63 -8.51 1.53
N LYS A 114 -10.55 -7.61 2.52
CA LYS A 114 -9.26 -7.20 3.09
C LYS A 114 -8.98 -8.08 4.30
N HIS A 115 -7.89 -8.84 4.23
CA HIS A 115 -7.47 -9.68 5.35
C HIS A 115 -6.70 -8.84 6.37
N PRO A 116 -7.06 -8.89 7.66
CA PRO A 116 -6.23 -8.32 8.71
C PRO A 116 -4.89 -9.05 8.69
N LEU A 117 -3.82 -8.32 8.43
CA LEU A 117 -2.48 -8.88 8.53
C LEU A 117 -2.01 -8.74 9.97
N ALA A 118 -2.00 -9.87 10.68
CA ALA A 118 -1.26 -10.03 11.92
C ALA A 118 0.24 -10.13 11.57
N ILE A 119 0.84 -9.01 11.19
CA ILE A 119 2.29 -8.90 11.07
C ILE A 119 2.69 -7.68 11.87
N GLU A 120 3.05 -7.91 13.13
CA GLU A 120 3.91 -6.99 13.87
C GLU A 120 5.21 -6.88 13.06
N CYS A 121 5.52 -5.68 12.58
CA CYS A 121 6.77 -5.42 11.88
C CYS A 121 7.94 -5.75 12.83
N PRO A 122 8.85 -6.70 12.50
CA PRO A 122 9.95 -7.09 13.40
C PRO A 122 11.05 -6.03 13.59
N HIS A 123 10.89 -4.83 13.04
CA HIS A 123 11.95 -3.80 13.03
C HIS A 123 11.43 -2.45 13.47
N LEU A 124 10.96 -2.40 14.71
CA LEU A 124 11.12 -1.20 15.52
C LEU A 124 11.71 -1.66 16.85
N HIS A 125 13.02 -1.88 16.91
CA HIS A 125 13.88 -1.74 18.09
C HIS A 125 15.31 -2.07 17.65
N SER A 126 16.11 -1.04 17.47
CA SER A 126 17.54 -1.05 17.73
C SER A 126 17.94 0.40 18.02
N PRO A 127 18.90 0.59 18.94
CA PRO A 127 18.80 1.48 20.11
C PRO A 127 18.99 2.96 19.80
#